data_AF-A0A8J7A1S7-F1
#
_entry.id   AF-A0A8J7A1S7-F1
#
_cell.length_a   1.000
_cell.length_b   1.000
_cell.length_c   1.000
_cell.angle_alpha   90.00
_cell.angle_beta   90.00
_cell.angle_gamma   90.00
#
_symmetry.space_group_name_H-M   'P 1'
#
loop_
_entity.id
_entity.type
_entity.pdbx_description
1 polymer ?
#
loop_
_entity_poly.entity_id
_entity_poly.type
_entity_poly.pdbx_seq_one_letter_code
_entity_poly.pdbx_strand_id
1 'polypeptide(L)'
;MVQPVGSKPIYTRFWNGFKQFPKGLHAGSSAPPTVSGPAAAALISGGLGAVAMMATHHFAELSKPNNQIVIQMGSWIPGAMNPDPMWGNLENYAGKEMMFFIGWWVSWAVLHQVLKHRQVKPRTLLVWLFGLFTLATAMAWHPLFPWLSLM
;
A
#
# COMPACT_ATOMS: atom_id res chain seq x y z
N MET A 1 -12.40 -8.82 -56.64
CA MET A 1 -11.81 -9.97 -55.91
C MET A 1 -12.40 -10.00 -54.52
N VAL A 2 -13.25 -11.00 -54.25
CA VAL A 2 -13.92 -11.19 -52.95
C VAL A 2 -12.90 -11.83 -52.00
N GLN A 3 -12.45 -11.11 -50.97
CA GLN A 3 -11.62 -11.70 -49.94
C GLN A 3 -12.47 -12.66 -49.07
N PRO A 4 -11.94 -13.84 -48.71
CA PRO A 4 -12.70 -14.81 -47.93
C PRO A 4 -12.98 -14.26 -46.54
N VAL A 5 -14.17 -14.54 -46.03
CA VAL A 5 -14.61 -14.26 -44.66
C VAL A 5 -13.86 -15.19 -43.70
N GLY A 6 -12.54 -14.99 -43.59
CA GLY A 6 -11.69 -15.64 -42.60
C GLY A 6 -11.95 -15.02 -41.25
N SER A 7 -12.38 -15.83 -40.29
CA SER A 7 -12.57 -15.42 -38.90
C SER A 7 -11.30 -14.70 -38.42
N LYS A 8 -11.45 -13.41 -38.05
CA LYS A 8 -10.34 -12.58 -37.55
C LYS A 8 -9.51 -13.37 -36.53
N PRO A 9 -8.16 -13.38 -36.63
CA PRO A 9 -7.30 -14.15 -35.74
C PRO A 9 -7.61 -13.89 -34.26
N ILE A 10 -7.53 -14.90 -33.40
CA ILE A 10 -7.90 -14.81 -31.98
C ILE A 10 -7.18 -13.64 -31.27
N TYR A 11 -5.91 -13.42 -31.58
CA TYR A 11 -5.13 -12.32 -31.02
C TYR A 11 -5.70 -10.93 -31.39
N THR A 12 -6.27 -10.77 -32.59
CA THR A 12 -6.90 -9.49 -32.98
C THR A 12 -8.20 -9.24 -32.22
N ARG A 13 -8.95 -10.28 -31.87
CA ARG A 13 -10.16 -10.15 -31.03
C ARG A 13 -9.78 -9.75 -29.61
N PHE A 14 -8.76 -10.41 -29.05
CA PHE A 14 -8.24 -10.10 -27.72
C PHE A 14 -7.68 -8.67 -27.65
N TRP A 15 -6.87 -8.27 -28.63
CA TRP A 15 -6.30 -6.93 -28.71
C TRP A 15 -7.35 -5.83 -28.88
N ASN A 16 -8.38 -6.09 -29.69
CA ASN A 16 -9.49 -5.15 -29.86
C ASN A 16 -10.34 -5.04 -28.59
N GLY A 17 -10.52 -6.12 -27.85
CA GLY A 17 -11.15 -6.10 -26.52
C GLY A 17 -10.33 -5.29 -25.51
N PHE A 18 -9.01 -5.51 -25.45
CA PHE A 18 -8.11 -4.75 -24.59
C PHE A 18 -8.12 -3.25 -24.89
N LYS A 19 -8.16 -2.86 -26.18
CA LYS A 19 -8.30 -1.45 -26.59
C LYS A 19 -9.64 -0.81 -26.20
N GLN A 20 -10.70 -1.61 -26.02
CA GLN A 20 -12.01 -1.12 -25.61
C GLN A 20 -12.18 -1.09 -24.09
N PHE A 21 -11.33 -1.79 -23.33
CA PHE A 21 -11.33 -1.83 -21.88
C PHE A 21 -11.36 -0.44 -21.19
N PRO A 22 -10.67 0.61 -21.68
CA PRO A 22 -10.76 1.93 -21.08
C PRO A 22 -12.17 2.54 -21.17
N LYS A 23 -12.95 2.22 -22.21
CA LYS A 23 -14.27 2.84 -22.46
C LYS A 23 -15.30 2.48 -21.39
N GLY A 24 -15.24 1.25 -20.85
CA GLY A 24 -16.13 0.81 -19.77
C GLY A 24 -15.82 1.51 -18.45
N LEU A 25 -14.54 1.72 -18.14
CA LEU A 25 -14.12 2.48 -16.94
C LEU A 25 -14.45 3.97 -17.06
N HIS A 26 -14.39 4.54 -18.26
CA HIS A 26 -14.75 5.93 -18.52
C HIS A 26 -16.25 6.24 -18.35
N ALA A 27 -17.13 5.25 -18.48
CA ALA A 27 -18.58 5.45 -18.34
C ALA A 27 -18.98 5.88 -16.91
N GLY A 28 -18.14 5.60 -15.91
CA GLY A 28 -18.38 5.98 -14.51
C GLY A 28 -19.56 5.23 -13.86
N SER A 29 -19.80 5.51 -12.57
CA SER A 29 -20.99 5.01 -11.86
C SER A 29 -22.22 5.82 -12.27
N SER A 30 -23.39 5.18 -12.35
CA SER A 30 -24.68 5.86 -12.54
C SER A 30 -25.11 6.69 -11.31
N ALA A 31 -24.52 6.40 -10.15
CA ALA A 31 -24.71 7.15 -8.91
C ALA A 31 -23.33 7.46 -8.27
N PRO A 32 -22.58 8.43 -8.83
CA PRO A 32 -21.29 8.78 -8.25
C PRO A 32 -21.49 9.51 -6.92
N PRO A 33 -20.64 9.26 -5.91
CA PRO A 33 -20.69 10.02 -4.68
C PRO A 33 -20.41 11.50 -4.96
N THR A 34 -21.08 12.39 -4.24
CA THR A 34 -20.93 13.85 -4.39
C THR A 34 -19.59 14.37 -3.87
N VAL A 35 -18.92 13.59 -3.03
CA VAL A 35 -17.61 13.90 -2.44
C VAL A 35 -16.66 12.72 -2.58
N SER A 36 -15.40 13.00 -2.93
CA SER A 36 -14.33 11.98 -3.03
C SER A 36 -13.46 11.88 -1.77
N GLY A 37 -13.65 12.77 -0.80
CA GLY A 37 -12.83 12.89 0.39
C GLY A 37 -12.67 11.62 1.24
N PRO A 38 -13.76 10.88 1.57
CA PRO A 38 -13.64 9.63 2.31
C PRO A 38 -12.76 8.58 1.61
N ALA A 39 -12.91 8.43 0.29
CA ALA A 39 -12.07 7.51 -0.49
C ALA A 39 -10.61 7.99 -0.54
N ALA A 40 -10.40 9.29 -0.70
CA ALA A 40 -9.06 9.87 -0.66
C ALA A 40 -8.37 9.66 0.69
N ALA A 41 -9.09 9.82 1.81
CA ALA A 41 -8.59 9.59 3.15
C ALA A 41 -8.12 8.13 3.33
N ALA A 42 -8.93 7.16 2.90
CA ALA A 42 -8.58 5.74 2.99
C ALA A 42 -7.36 5.36 2.15
N LEU A 43 -7.22 5.93 0.95
CA LEU A 43 -6.08 5.66 0.06
C LEU A 43 -4.78 6.27 0.59
N ILE A 44 -4.83 7.54 1.02
CA ILE A 44 -3.65 8.25 1.54
C ILE A 44 -3.19 7.64 2.87
N SER A 45 -4.12 7.27 3.75
CA SER A 45 -3.78 6.66 5.04
C SER A 45 -3.04 5.34 4.88
N GLY A 46 -3.36 4.53 3.87
CA GLY A 46 -2.63 3.28 3.58
C GLY A 46 -1.15 3.55 3.27
N GLY A 47 -0.87 4.58 2.47
CA GLY A 47 0.50 5.01 2.19
C GLY A 47 1.22 5.54 3.43
N LEU A 48 0.53 6.27 4.31
CA LEU A 48 1.11 6.73 5.58
C LEU A 48 1.41 5.57 6.53
N GLY A 49 0.56 4.55 6.58
CA GLY A 49 0.83 3.31 7.30
C GLY A 49 2.10 2.63 6.80
N ALA A 50 2.29 2.54 5.47
CA ALA A 50 3.49 1.96 4.87
C ALA A 50 4.76 2.75 5.25
N VAL A 51 4.70 4.08 5.22
CA VAL A 51 5.81 4.93 5.67
C VAL A 51 6.09 4.73 7.16
N ALA A 52 5.06 4.63 8.01
CA ALA A 52 5.23 4.38 9.44
C ALA A 52 5.88 3.02 9.73
N MET A 53 5.50 1.97 8.99
CA MET A 53 6.16 0.66 9.03
C MET A 53 7.66 0.78 8.73
N MET A 54 8.01 1.55 7.68
CA MET A 54 9.40 1.67 7.26
C MET A 54 10.24 2.56 8.17
N ALA A 55 9.65 3.60 8.74
CA ALA A 55 10.27 4.36 9.82
C ALA A 55 10.54 3.46 11.04
N THR A 56 9.60 2.57 11.38
CA THR A 56 9.76 1.61 12.48
C THR A 56 10.86 0.60 12.19
N HIS A 57 10.97 0.14 10.95
CA HIS A 57 12.07 -0.72 10.52
C HIS A 57 13.43 -0.06 10.73
N HIS A 58 13.63 1.17 10.23
CA HIS A 58 14.89 1.88 10.48
C HIS A 58 15.13 2.13 11.96
N PHE A 59 14.09 2.49 12.72
CA PHE A 59 14.20 2.67 14.17
C PHE A 59 14.70 1.42 14.89
N ALA A 60 14.17 0.24 14.53
CA ALA A 60 14.59 -1.04 15.09
C ALA A 60 16.07 -1.34 14.80
N GLU A 61 16.57 -0.95 13.63
CA GLU A 61 17.96 -1.21 13.23
C GLU A 61 18.98 -0.29 13.89
N LEU A 62 18.57 0.87 14.42
CA LEU A 62 19.50 1.79 15.09
C LEU A 62 20.16 1.17 16.33
N SER A 63 19.48 0.27 17.05
CA SER A 63 20.04 -0.37 18.24
C SER A 63 19.26 -1.62 18.69
N LYS A 64 19.94 -2.53 19.41
CA LYS A 64 19.29 -3.72 20.02
C LYS A 64 18.11 -3.35 20.95
N PRO A 65 18.20 -2.32 21.82
CA PRO A 65 17.06 -1.88 22.63
C PRO A 65 15.86 -1.45 21.81
N ASN A 66 16.07 -0.69 20.72
CA ASN A 66 14.97 -0.28 19.83
C ASN A 66 14.29 -1.48 19.18
N ASN A 67 15.08 -2.45 18.72
CA ASN A 67 14.54 -3.70 18.17
C ASN A 67 13.67 -4.44 19.19
N GLN A 68 14.11 -4.51 20.46
CA GLN A 68 13.33 -5.14 21.53
C GLN A 68 12.01 -4.41 21.80
N ILE A 69 11.99 -3.07 21.76
CA ILE A 69 10.75 -2.30 21.85
C ILE A 69 9.79 -2.71 20.74
N VAL A 70 10.27 -2.74 19.49
CA VAL A 70 9.43 -3.10 18.33
C VAL A 70 8.90 -4.53 18.45
N ILE A 71 9.75 -5.48 18.84
CA ILE A 71 9.33 -6.87 19.13
C ILE A 71 8.21 -6.91 20.17
N GLN A 72 8.36 -6.21 21.29
CA GLN A 72 7.36 -6.18 22.37
C GLN A 72 6.02 -5.59 21.91
N MET A 73 6.03 -4.62 20.99
CA MET A 73 4.80 -4.06 20.43
C MET A 73 3.98 -5.09 19.65
N GLY A 74 4.63 -6.07 19.02
CA GLY A 74 3.99 -7.12 18.23
C GLY A 74 3.87 -8.47 18.94
N SER A 75 4.42 -8.63 20.15
CA SER A 75 4.55 -9.95 20.79
C SER A 75 3.22 -10.62 21.15
N TRP A 76 2.12 -9.86 21.16
CA TRP A 76 0.77 -10.36 21.39
C TRP A 76 0.15 -10.99 20.14
N ILE A 77 0.74 -10.79 18.95
CA ILE A 77 0.26 -11.38 17.70
C ILE A 77 0.68 -12.86 17.68
N PRO A 78 -0.28 -13.80 17.48
CA PRO A 78 0.04 -15.22 17.38
C PRO A 78 1.10 -15.48 16.31
N GLY A 79 2.16 -16.22 16.66
CA GLY A 79 3.30 -16.48 15.77
C GLY A 79 4.39 -15.40 15.77
N ALA A 80 4.25 -14.33 16.57
CA ALA A 80 5.32 -13.34 16.74
C ALA A 80 6.57 -13.95 17.36
N MET A 81 6.36 -14.76 18.40
CA MET A 81 7.39 -15.56 19.08
C MET A 81 6.93 -17.00 19.18
N ASN A 82 7.75 -17.93 18.72
CA ASN A 82 7.55 -19.36 18.82
C ASN A 82 8.71 -19.95 19.63
N PRO A 83 8.43 -20.71 20.70
CA PRO A 83 9.47 -21.38 21.49
C PRO A 83 10.11 -22.54 20.72
N ASP A 84 9.43 -23.07 19.71
CA ASP A 84 9.92 -24.16 18.87
C ASP A 84 10.61 -23.61 17.61
N PRO A 85 11.93 -23.81 17.43
CA PRO A 85 12.66 -23.36 16.25
C PRO A 85 12.23 -24.05 14.95
N MET A 86 11.45 -25.13 15.00
CA MET A 86 10.84 -25.74 13.81
C MET A 86 9.74 -24.88 13.18
N TRP A 87 9.17 -23.93 13.93
CA TRP A 87 8.15 -23.01 13.43
C TRP A 87 8.76 -21.60 13.36
N GLY A 88 8.66 -20.95 12.19
CA GLY A 88 9.26 -19.63 11.98
C GLY A 88 8.75 -18.57 12.96
N ASN A 89 9.62 -17.62 13.30
CA ASN A 89 9.32 -16.45 14.12
C ASN A 89 9.17 -15.22 13.23
N LEU A 90 8.10 -14.44 13.44
CA LEU A 90 7.98 -13.13 12.80
C LEU A 90 8.93 -12.10 13.45
N GLU A 91 9.35 -12.33 14.70
CA GLU A 91 10.24 -11.44 15.44
C GLU A 91 9.76 -9.97 15.43
N ASN A 92 10.61 -9.04 14.97
CA ASN A 92 10.31 -7.62 14.91
C ASN A 92 9.31 -7.27 13.79
N TYR A 93 9.03 -8.19 12.87
CA TYR A 93 8.10 -7.95 11.76
C TYR A 93 6.67 -7.77 12.26
N ALA A 94 6.25 -8.56 13.25
CA ALA A 94 4.95 -8.39 13.91
C ALA A 94 4.79 -6.98 14.51
N GLY A 95 5.85 -6.43 15.10
CA GLY A 95 5.90 -5.06 15.61
C GLY A 95 5.80 -4.00 14.51
N LYS A 96 6.49 -4.22 13.38
CA LYS A 96 6.40 -3.35 12.20
C LYS A 96 4.98 -3.32 11.64
N GLU A 97 4.30 -4.46 11.53
CA GLU A 97 2.90 -4.54 11.11
C GLU A 97 1.94 -3.84 12.09
N MET A 98 2.20 -3.92 13.39
CA MET A 98 1.43 -3.16 14.37
C MET A 98 1.57 -1.65 14.16
N MET A 99 2.79 -1.17 13.89
CA MET A 99 3.04 0.25 13.60
C MET A 99 2.44 0.69 12.25
N PHE A 100 2.43 -0.18 11.24
CA PHE A 100 1.66 0.03 10.02
C PHE A 100 0.19 0.29 10.35
N PHE A 101 -0.41 -0.60 11.16
CA PHE A 101 -1.83 -0.53 11.51
C PHE A 101 -2.16 0.74 12.32
N ILE A 102 -1.35 1.07 13.32
CA ILE A 102 -1.50 2.31 14.10
C ILE A 102 -1.38 3.53 13.19
N GLY A 103 -0.35 3.60 12.36
CA GLY A 103 -0.12 4.71 11.44
C GLY A 103 -1.27 4.87 10.43
N TRP A 104 -1.76 3.76 9.87
CA TRP A 104 -2.92 3.72 9.00
C TRP A 104 -4.18 4.21 9.72
N TRP A 105 -4.48 3.69 10.91
CA TRP A 105 -5.71 3.99 11.63
C TRP A 105 -5.77 5.44 12.13
N VAL A 106 -4.69 5.92 12.75
CA VAL A 106 -4.58 7.30 13.23
C VAL A 106 -4.65 8.28 12.07
N SER A 107 -3.88 8.03 10.99
CA SER A 107 -3.91 8.91 9.82
C SER A 107 -5.26 8.89 9.11
N TRP A 108 -5.91 7.72 9.02
CA TRP A 108 -7.25 7.60 8.48
C TRP A 108 -8.26 8.42 9.29
N ALA A 109 -8.25 8.30 10.62
CA ALA A 109 -9.18 9.04 11.47
C ALA A 109 -9.04 10.56 11.28
N VAL A 110 -7.81 11.07 11.26
CA VAL A 110 -7.52 12.49 11.03
C VAL A 110 -7.94 12.91 9.62
N LEU A 111 -7.49 12.19 8.59
CA LEU A 111 -7.78 12.52 7.19
C LEU A 111 -9.27 12.41 6.88
N HIS A 112 -9.96 11.43 7.46
CA HIS A 112 -11.39 11.27 7.29
C HIS A 112 -12.13 12.49 7.82
N GLN A 113 -11.81 12.97 9.02
CA GLN A 113 -12.47 14.17 9.57
C GLN A 113 -12.17 15.42 8.73
N VAL A 114 -10.94 15.57 8.24
CA VAL A 114 -10.52 16.73 7.44
C VAL A 114 -11.12 16.72 6.02
N LEU A 115 -11.25 15.53 5.41
CA LEU A 115 -11.63 15.38 4.00
C LEU A 115 -13.08 14.95 3.79
N LYS A 116 -13.83 14.47 4.79
CA LYS A 116 -15.17 13.86 4.62
C LYS A 116 -16.19 14.68 3.81
N HIS A 117 -16.07 16.01 3.76
CA HIS A 117 -16.96 16.89 3.00
C HIS A 117 -16.27 17.60 1.83
N ARG A 118 -15.10 17.11 1.39
CA ARG A 118 -14.29 17.74 0.35
C ARG A 118 -14.24 16.91 -0.92
N GLN A 119 -14.22 17.61 -2.06
CA GLN A 119 -13.92 17.02 -3.37
C GLN A 119 -12.40 17.09 -3.61
N VAL A 120 -11.71 15.97 -3.43
CA VAL A 120 -10.27 15.85 -3.70
C VAL A 120 -10.05 15.64 -5.20
N LYS A 121 -9.18 16.47 -5.79
CA LYS A 121 -8.80 16.36 -7.20
C LYS A 121 -8.04 15.04 -7.45
N PRO A 122 -8.34 14.29 -8.52
CA PRO A 122 -7.63 13.04 -8.84
C PRO A 122 -6.12 13.20 -8.94
N ARG A 123 -5.64 14.30 -9.52
CA ARG A 123 -4.19 14.60 -9.62
C ARG A 123 -3.53 14.65 -8.24
N THR A 124 -4.17 15.29 -7.27
CA THR A 124 -3.65 15.39 -5.89
C THR A 124 -3.61 14.01 -5.24
N LEU A 125 -4.68 13.22 -5.42
CA LEU A 125 -4.75 11.85 -4.90
C LEU A 125 -3.62 10.98 -5.45
N LEU A 126 -3.39 11.01 -6.77
CA LEU A 126 -2.33 10.23 -7.41
C LEU A 126 -0.94 10.66 -6.94
N VAL A 127 -0.68 11.96 -6.82
CA VAL A 127 0.61 12.48 -6.32
C VAL A 127 0.88 11.98 -4.90
N TRP A 128 -0.11 12.05 -4.00
CA TRP A 128 0.07 11.57 -2.63
C TRP A 128 0.22 10.06 -2.57
N LEU A 129 -0.61 9.32 -3.30
CA LEU A 129 -0.57 7.86 -3.31
C LEU A 129 0.79 7.37 -3.83
N PHE A 130 1.16 7.74 -5.05
CA PHE A 130 2.44 7.33 -5.62
C PHE A 130 3.62 7.90 -4.84
N GLY A 131 3.53 9.14 -4.35
CA GLY A 131 4.59 9.74 -3.54
C GLY A 131 4.87 8.97 -2.26
N LEU A 132 3.82 8.62 -1.50
CA LEU A 132 3.94 7.87 -0.24
C LEU A 132 4.44 6.44 -0.47
N PHE A 133 3.91 5.74 -1.47
CA PHE A 133 4.37 4.37 -1.77
C PHE A 133 5.78 4.37 -2.37
N THR A 134 6.15 5.34 -3.18
CA THR A 134 7.53 5.49 -3.68
C THR A 134 8.48 5.78 -2.53
N LEU A 135 8.09 6.65 -1.61
CA LEU A 135 8.87 6.94 -0.40
C LEU A 135 9.05 5.68 0.45
N ALA A 136 7.98 4.96 0.76
CA ALA A 136 8.04 3.71 1.52
C ALA A 136 8.93 2.67 0.82
N THR A 137 8.81 2.51 -0.50
CA THR A 137 9.67 1.63 -1.29
C THR A 137 11.13 2.08 -1.26
N ALA A 138 11.40 3.38 -1.38
CA ALA A 138 12.76 3.92 -1.30
C ALA A 138 13.38 3.65 0.08
N MET A 139 12.61 3.78 1.16
CA MET A 139 13.01 3.43 2.52
C MET A 139 13.29 1.92 2.67
N ALA A 140 12.50 1.07 2.02
CA ALA A 140 12.73 -0.37 1.96
C ALA A 140 13.97 -0.75 1.13
N TRP A 141 14.51 0.17 0.31
CA TRP A 141 15.47 -0.19 -0.72
C TRP A 141 16.91 -0.13 -0.20
N HIS A 142 17.47 -1.32 0.02
CA HIS A 142 18.82 -1.54 0.56
C HIS A 142 19.98 -0.80 -0.14
N PRO A 143 20.05 -0.64 -1.48
CA PRO A 143 21.13 0.12 -2.12
C PRO A 143 21.18 1.59 -1.74
N LEU A 144 20.07 2.18 -1.30
CA LEU A 144 20.03 3.55 -0.79
C LEU A 144 20.49 3.63 0.67
N PHE A 145 20.47 2.50 1.39
CA PHE A 145 20.83 2.40 2.79
C PHE A 145 21.71 1.15 3.04
N PRO A 146 22.94 1.11 2.50
CA PRO A 146 23.79 -0.08 2.54
C PRO A 146 24.26 -0.47 3.95
N TRP A 147 24.04 0.38 4.94
CA TRP A 147 24.40 0.19 6.34
C TRP A 147 23.27 -0.44 7.18
N LEU A 148 22.07 -0.58 6.61
CA LEU A 148 20.95 -1.29 7.23
C LEU A 148 21.13 -2.80 6.99
N SER A 149 20.87 -3.61 8.00
CA SER A 149 21.15 -5.05 7.93
C SER A 149 20.06 -5.80 7.16
N LEU A 150 20.46 -6.74 6.28
CA LEU A 150 19.58 -7.67 5.54
C LEU A 150 18.85 -8.72 6.43
N MET A 151 18.77 -8.51 7.75
CA MET A 151 18.38 -9.54 8.72
C MET A 151 16.96 -9.32 9.22
#